data_AF-A0A970S9Z2-F1
#
_entry.id   AF-A0A970S9Z2-F1
#
_cell.length_a   1.000
_cell.length_b   1.000
_cell.length_c   1.000
_cell.angle_alpha   90.00
_cell.angle_beta   90.00
_cell.angle_gamma   90.00
#
_symmetry.space_group_name_H-M   'P 1'
#
loop_
_entity.id
_entity.type
_entity.pdbx_description
1 polymer ?
#
loop_
_entity_poly.entity_id
_entity_poly.type
_entity_poly.pdbx_seq_one_letter_code
_entity_poly.pdbx_strand_id
1 'polypeptide(L)'
;MRDEEYRDWLQGKISSRPISDSISRCRRIEEGLKLKLDKEYRKDGGQSLVELLEYSADDERLNRPAPSGIDFVPGSNIRNGMASLRSAAKK
;
A
#
# COMPACT_ATOMS: atom_id res chain seq x y z
N MET A 1 5.03 4.00 9.91
CA MET A 1 3.70 4.36 10.38
C MET A 1 3.65 4.02 11.85
N ARG A 2 2.81 4.70 12.63
CA ARG A 2 2.65 4.39 14.06
C ARG A 2 1.62 3.28 14.20
N ASP A 3 2.09 2.04 14.09
CA ASP A 3 1.24 0.85 13.95
C ASP A 3 0.19 0.68 15.05
N GLU A 4 0.54 1.01 16.30
CA GLU A 4 -0.38 0.94 17.44
C GLU A 4 -1.46 2.03 17.35
N GLU A 5 -1.07 3.29 17.11
CA GLU A 5 -2.04 4.38 16.95
C GLU A 5 -2.97 4.15 15.76
N TYR A 6 -2.45 3.61 14.65
CA TYR A 6 -3.25 3.29 13.47
C TYR A 6 -4.16 2.09 13.70
N ARG A 7 -3.70 1.08 14.45
CA ARG A 7 -4.54 -0.03 14.91
C ARG A 7 -5.70 0.49 15.75
N ASP A 8 -5.43 1.35 16.72
CA ASP A 8 -6.45 1.91 17.62
C ASP A 8 -7.44 2.79 16.85
N TRP A 9 -6.97 3.58 15.88
CA TRP A 9 -7.84 4.37 15.01
C TRP A 9 -8.77 3.50 14.13
N LEU A 10 -8.32 2.29 13.75
CA LEU A 10 -9.13 1.33 13.01
C LEU A 10 -10.08 0.53 13.91
N GLN A 11 -9.75 0.36 15.19
CA GLN A 11 -10.63 -0.29 16.17
C GLN A 11 -11.91 0.54 16.33
N GLY A 12 -13.04 -0.01 15.90
CA GLY A 12 -14.33 0.67 15.88
C GLY A 12 -14.79 1.14 14.49
N LYS A 13 -13.91 1.12 13.48
CA LYS A 13 -14.28 1.37 12.07
C LYS A 13 -14.45 0.08 11.27
N ILE A 14 -13.63 -0.93 11.58
CA ILE A 14 -13.62 -2.22 10.90
C ILE A 14 -13.40 -3.37 11.89
N SER A 15 -13.66 -4.61 11.46
CA SER A 15 -13.39 -5.80 12.27
C SER A 15 -11.88 -6.06 12.40
N SER A 16 -11.48 -6.78 13.45
CA SER A 16 -10.08 -6.97 13.85
C SER A 16 -9.19 -7.64 12.79
N ARG A 17 -9.71 -8.61 12.04
CA ARG A 17 -8.94 -9.33 11.00
C ARG A 17 -8.49 -8.39 9.85
N PRO A 18 -9.37 -7.58 9.25
CA PRO A 18 -8.98 -6.52 8.30
C PRO A 18 -7.94 -5.51 8.83
N ILE A 19 -7.86 -5.26 10.14
CA ILE A 19 -6.88 -4.34 10.72
C ILE A 19 -5.47 -4.87 10.55
N SER A 20 -5.22 -6.12 10.94
CA SER A 20 -3.91 -6.77 10.80
C SER A 20 -3.45 -6.85 9.35
N ASP A 21 -4.37 -7.14 8.43
CA ASP A 21 -4.07 -7.16 7.00
C ASP A 21 -3.74 -5.75 6.48
N SER A 22 -4.46 -4.71 6.95
CA SER A 22 -4.16 -3.33 6.58
C SER A 22 -2.78 -2.89 7.05
N ILE A 23 -2.42 -3.19 8.31
CA ILE A 23 -1.10 -2.84 8.88
C ILE A 23 0.00 -3.55 8.10
N SER A 24 -0.17 -4.84 7.81
CA SER A 24 0.80 -5.62 7.03
C SER A 24 1.04 -5.02 5.64
N ARG A 25 -0.03 -4.57 4.95
CA ARG A 25 0.10 -3.89 3.66
C ARG A 25 0.83 -2.55 3.77
N CYS A 26 0.53 -1.76 4.80
CA CYS A 26 1.23 -0.50 5.04
C CYS A 26 2.72 -0.71 5.32
N ARG A 27 3.08 -1.71 6.16
CA ARG A 27 4.49 -2.07 6.41
C ARG A 27 5.22 -2.45 5.13
N ARG A 28 4.59 -3.28 4.28
CA ARG A 28 5.16 -3.66 2.99
C ARG A 28 5.45 -2.46 2.08
N ILE A 29 4.62 -1.42 2.13
CA ILE A 29 4.85 -0.18 1.38
C ILE A 29 6.05 0.57 1.95
N GLU A 30 6.14 0.72 3.28
CA GLU A 30 7.27 1.42 3.93
C GLU A 30 8.60 0.72 3.74
N GLU A 31 8.63 -0.60 3.92
CA GLU A 31 9.82 -1.42 3.78
C GLU A 31 10.25 -1.50 2.31
N GLY A 32 9.30 -1.77 1.42
CA GLY A 32 9.56 -1.91 -0.01
C GLY A 32 10.06 -0.62 -0.64
N LEU A 33 9.36 0.50 -0.41
CA LEU A 33 9.70 1.79 -0.99
C LEU A 33 10.71 2.60 -0.14
N LYS A 34 11.17 2.05 0.98
CA LYS A 34 12.11 2.70 1.93
C LYS A 34 11.67 4.10 2.35
N LEU A 35 10.38 4.26 2.66
CA LEU A 35 9.76 5.54 3.03
C LEU A 35 8.97 5.42 4.33
N LYS A 36 8.55 6.57 4.88
CA LYS A 36 7.63 6.62 6.01
C LYS A 36 6.30 7.17 5.56
N LEU A 37 5.23 6.38 5.67
CA LEU A 37 3.86 6.75 5.28
C LEU A 37 3.42 8.05 5.95
N ASP A 38 3.67 8.20 7.27
CA ASP A 38 3.36 9.41 8.02
C ASP A 38 4.04 10.67 7.41
N LYS A 39 5.22 10.53 6.79
CA LYS A 39 5.90 11.65 6.13
C LYS A 39 5.29 11.96 4.76
N GLU A 40 5.02 10.93 3.97
CA GLU A 40 4.38 11.10 2.66
C GLU A 40 2.99 11.73 2.79
N TYR A 41 2.19 11.29 3.78
CA TYR A 41 0.90 11.91 4.05
C TYR A 41 0.99 13.36 4.52
N ARG A 42 2.02 13.73 5.29
CA ARG A 42 2.23 15.14 5.68
C ARG A 42 2.67 16.02 4.51
N LYS A 43 3.31 15.44 3.50
CA LYS A 43 3.84 16.15 2.33
C LYS A 43 2.70 16.58 1.41
N ASP A 44 1.81 15.67 1.03
CA ASP A 44 0.76 15.92 0.04
C ASP A 44 -0.53 15.12 0.27
N GLY A 45 -0.80 14.69 1.51
CA GLY A 45 -1.95 13.83 1.81
C GLY A 45 -1.82 12.41 1.26
N GLY A 46 -0.62 11.99 0.82
CA GLY A 46 -0.38 10.68 0.26
C GLY A 46 -0.68 10.59 -1.23
N GLN A 47 -0.93 11.71 -1.90
CA GLN A 47 -1.25 11.72 -3.33
C GLN A 47 -0.11 11.15 -4.18
N SER A 48 1.14 11.61 -3.98
CA SER A 48 2.31 11.07 -4.69
C SER A 48 2.46 9.57 -4.49
N LEU A 49 2.15 9.08 -3.28
CA LEU A 49 2.23 7.66 -2.96
C LEU A 49 1.12 6.85 -3.65
N VAL A 50 -0.09 7.37 -3.69
CA VAL A 50 -1.22 6.74 -4.38
C VAL A 50 -0.98 6.65 -5.88
N GLU A 51 -0.41 7.71 -6.47
CA GLU A 51 0.01 7.75 -7.88
C GLU A 51 1.15 6.76 -8.15
N LEU A 52 2.16 6.68 -7.28
CA LEU A 52 3.24 5.70 -7.39
C LEU A 52 2.74 4.25 -7.34
N LEU A 53 1.71 3.99 -6.54
CA LEU A 53 1.08 2.67 -6.42
C LEU A 53 0.00 2.42 -7.48
N GLU A 54 -0.20 3.37 -8.41
CA GLU A 54 -1.11 3.17 -9.52
C GLU A 54 -0.54 2.16 -10.51
N TYR A 55 -1.36 1.17 -10.85
CA TYR A 55 -1.01 0.14 -11.81
C TYR A 55 -2.22 -0.12 -12.69
N SER A 56 -2.13 0.33 -13.94
CA SER A 56 -3.25 0.32 -14.88
C SER A 56 -3.40 -1.03 -15.58
N ALA A 57 -4.53 -1.20 -16.30
CA ALA A 57 -4.72 -2.35 -17.18
C ALA A 57 -3.71 -2.35 -18.34
N ASP A 58 -3.28 -1.17 -18.80
CA ASP A 58 -2.25 -1.07 -19.83
C ASP A 58 -0.87 -1.47 -19.30
N ASP A 59 -0.54 -1.14 -18.06
CA ASP A 59 0.71 -1.59 -17.44
C ASP A 59 0.76 -3.12 -17.32
N GLU A 60 -0.36 -3.73 -16.93
CA GLU A 60 -0.54 -5.20 -16.94
C GLU A 60 -0.36 -5.79 -18.34
N ARG A 61 -1.03 -5.22 -19.34
CA ARG A 61 -0.98 -5.67 -20.74
C ARG A 61 0.43 -5.57 -21.33
N LEU A 62 1.20 -4.56 -20.93
CA LEU A 62 2.57 -4.33 -21.37
C LEU A 62 3.61 -5.07 -20.49
N ASN A 63 3.19 -5.89 -19.53
CA ASN A 63 4.06 -6.58 -18.56
C ASN A 63 5.05 -5.63 -17.86
N ARG A 64 4.60 -4.43 -17.50
CA ARG A 64 5.44 -3.48 -16.78
C ARG A 64 5.74 -4.01 -15.37
N PRO A 65 6.94 -3.80 -14.84
CA PRO A 65 7.23 -4.18 -13.47
C PRO A 65 6.49 -3.26 -12.48
N ALA A 66 6.25 -3.77 -11.29
CA ALA A 66 5.84 -2.94 -10.15
C ALA A 66 6.96 -1.93 -9.79
N PRO A 67 6.65 -0.86 -9.05
CA PRO A 67 7.65 0.08 -8.56
C PRO A 67 8.79 -0.63 -7.82
N SER A 68 10.01 -0.10 -7.97
CA SER A 68 11.21 -0.68 -7.36
C SER A 68 11.01 -0.87 -5.85
N GLY A 69 11.28 -2.09 -5.36
CA GLY A 69 11.10 -2.47 -3.97
C GLY A 69 9.74 -3.07 -3.63
N ILE A 70 8.78 -3.09 -4.56
CA ILE A 70 7.54 -3.85 -4.42
C ILE A 70 7.63 -5.12 -5.26
N ASP A 71 8.01 -6.22 -4.61
CA ASP A 71 8.12 -7.52 -5.26
C ASP A 71 6.86 -8.35 -5.04
N PHE A 72 6.41 -9.05 -6.07
CA PHE A 72 5.33 -10.04 -5.98
C PHE A 72 5.86 -11.44 -6.29
N VAL A 73 5.28 -12.45 -5.66
CA VAL A 73 5.63 -13.86 -5.92
C VAL A 73 5.37 -14.18 -7.40
N PRO A 74 6.25 -14.92 -8.10
CA PRO A 74 6.02 -15.32 -9.49
C PRO A 74 4.62 -15.95 -9.68
N GLY A 75 3.91 -15.51 -10.72
CA GLY A 75 2.52 -15.95 -11.00
C GLY A 75 1.44 -15.18 -10.22
N SER A 76 1.81 -14.24 -9.34
CA SER A 76 0.84 -13.35 -8.68
C SER A 76 0.23 -12.35 -9.67
N ASN A 77 -1.04 -12.00 -9.44
CA ASN A 77 -1.65 -10.89 -10.16
C ASN A 77 -1.14 -9.55 -9.59
N ILE A 78 -0.17 -8.94 -10.29
CA ILE A 78 0.47 -7.67 -9.91
C ILE A 78 -0.58 -6.57 -9.76
N ARG A 79 -1.54 -6.48 -10.69
CA ARG A 79 -2.57 -5.44 -10.67
C ARG A 79 -3.43 -5.48 -9.41
N ASN A 80 -3.91 -6.66 -9.01
CA ASN A 80 -4.67 -6.86 -7.77
C ASN A 80 -3.82 -6.58 -6.53
N GLY A 81 -2.54 -6.99 -6.59
CA GLY A 81 -1.55 -6.70 -5.56
C GLY A 81 -1.36 -5.20 -5.35
N MET A 82 -1.07 -4.46 -6.43
CA MET A 82 -0.91 -3.01 -6.44
C MET A 82 -2.18 -2.29 -6.01
N ALA A 83 -3.36 -2.72 -6.49
CA ALA A 83 -4.64 -2.17 -6.05
C ALA A 83 -4.86 -2.33 -4.53
N SER A 84 -4.44 -3.47 -3.97
CA SER A 84 -4.51 -3.73 -2.53
C SER A 84 -3.58 -2.83 -1.72
N LEU A 85 -2.34 -2.61 -2.20
CA LEU A 85 -1.40 -1.69 -1.57
C LEU A 85 -1.89 -0.24 -1.64
N ARG A 86 -2.38 0.19 -2.81
CA ARG A 86 -2.95 1.52 -3.01
C ARG A 86 -4.16 1.77 -2.11
N SER A 87 -5.01 0.77 -1.89
CA SER A 87 -6.15 0.89 -0.97
C SER A 87 -5.70 1.06 0.49
N ALA A 88 -4.57 0.47 0.88
CA ALA A 88 -4.01 0.66 2.22
C ALA A 88 -3.41 2.06 2.38
N ALA A 89 -2.79 2.60 1.33
CA ALA A 89 -2.25 3.97 1.27
C ALA A 89 -3.31 5.07 1.07
N LYS A 90 -4.60 4.77 1.17
CA LYS A 90 -5.72 5.75 1.10
C LYS A 90 -6.47 5.92 2.42
N LYS A 91 -6.13 5.14 3.44
CA LYS A 91 -6.80 5.15 4.75
C LYS A 91 -6.10 6.11 5.70
#